data_AF-A0A2G6PJN3-F1
#
_entry.id   AF-A0A2G6PJN3-F1
#
_cell.length_a   1.000
_cell.length_b   1.000
_cell.length_c   1.000
_cell.angle_alpha   90.00
_cell.angle_beta   90.00
_cell.angle_gamma   90.00
#
_symmetry.space_group_name_H-M   'P 1'
#
loop_
_entity.id
_entity.type
_entity.pdbx_description
1 polymer ?
#
loop_
_entity_poly.entity_id
_entity_poly.type
_entity_poly.pdbx_seq_one_letter_code
_entity_poly.pdbx_strand_id
1 'polypeptide(L)'
;MKRRVLALGLALLAALGVGLSLSGCDKTSSDFKLSDWLGSGPLSQDEIVKGLKTALEVGAKESTVQATKDEAKRFAANEAIRLLAPPEVAQLQQFITENASKIPGAESLVNEMASKATTELVSLMNKAAEAAAADGKTLEIFKRSITDMSIEDGLKILQGGQHSATDYLKAKTYDSLVATFTPVVQGVIGKDLTSIWSQVAGQYNQVMGLYSGAKGLPILGASVPDYDGPQSMDTDVNAYVTKGALKGLFTLVGEQEAEIRTDPIGKAKKFGEKILSRVFGSKEAKGEKKSE
;
A
#
# COMPACT_ATOMS: atom_id res chain seq x y z
N MET A 1 -70.22 26.94 -57.95
CA MET A 1 -70.91 28.26 -57.99
C MET A 1 -70.01 29.32 -57.34
N LYS A 2 -69.79 30.44 -58.07
CA LYS A 2 -69.40 31.82 -57.65
C LYS A 2 -68.16 31.99 -56.73
N ARG A 3 -66.96 32.38 -57.22
CA ARG A 3 -66.43 33.72 -57.64
C ARG A 3 -66.47 34.83 -56.56
N ARG A 4 -65.28 35.38 -56.23
CA ARG A 4 -64.84 36.81 -56.08
C ARG A 4 -63.80 36.94 -54.94
N VAL A 5 -62.52 37.28 -55.20
CA VAL A 5 -61.87 38.60 -55.46
C VAL A 5 -61.76 39.48 -54.20
N LEU A 6 -60.51 39.88 -53.84
CA LEU A 6 -60.00 41.15 -53.26
C LEU A 6 -58.63 40.84 -52.61
N ALA A 7 -57.44 41.35 -52.98
CA ALA A 7 -56.91 42.69 -53.28
C ALA A 7 -56.61 43.56 -52.04
N LEU A 8 -55.45 44.25 -52.08
CA LEU A 8 -54.80 45.18 -51.13
C LEU A 8 -54.04 44.54 -49.95
N GLY A 9 -52.84 44.99 -49.55
CA GLY A 9 -52.03 46.12 -49.95
C GLY A 9 -50.78 46.22 -49.06
N LEU A 10 -49.75 46.86 -49.61
CA LEU A 10 -48.48 47.35 -49.02
C LEU A 10 -48.45 47.55 -47.49
N ALA A 11 -47.39 47.05 -46.84
CA ALA A 11 -46.77 47.75 -45.71
C ALA A 11 -45.29 47.36 -45.56
N LEU A 12 -44.45 48.36 -45.78
CA LEU A 12 -43.01 48.44 -45.56
C LEU A 12 -42.68 48.21 -44.08
N LEU A 13 -41.70 47.36 -43.75
CA LEU A 13 -40.98 47.45 -42.48
C LEU A 13 -39.56 46.90 -42.64
N ALA A 14 -38.63 47.83 -42.81
CA ALA A 14 -37.21 47.61 -42.62
C ALA A 14 -36.93 47.36 -41.14
N ALA A 15 -36.27 46.24 -40.82
CA ALA A 15 -35.67 46.02 -39.51
C ALA A 15 -34.26 45.46 -39.70
N LEU A 16 -33.32 46.17 -39.09
CA LEU A 16 -31.87 45.99 -39.13
C LEU A 16 -31.45 44.55 -38.82
N GLY A 17 -30.60 43.98 -39.68
CA GLY A 17 -29.79 42.82 -39.35
C GLY A 17 -28.67 43.21 -38.39
N VAL A 18 -28.86 42.95 -37.10
CA VAL A 18 -27.78 42.92 -36.11
C VAL A 18 -27.11 41.55 -36.23
N GLY A 19 -25.97 41.49 -36.90
CA GLY A 19 -25.09 40.33 -36.90
C GLY A 19 -24.43 40.18 -35.53
N LEU A 20 -24.97 39.31 -34.68
CA LEU A 20 -24.30 38.83 -33.49
C LEU A 20 -23.21 37.82 -33.91
N SER A 21 -21.97 38.31 -34.04
CA SER A 21 -20.80 37.46 -34.09
C SER A 21 -20.57 36.85 -32.70
N LEU A 22 -20.97 35.59 -32.53
CA LEU A 22 -20.53 34.76 -31.42
C LEU A 22 -19.03 34.53 -31.58
N SER A 23 -18.23 35.34 -30.91
CA SER A 23 -16.81 35.04 -30.69
C SER A 23 -16.75 33.87 -29.71
N GLY A 24 -16.64 32.66 -30.27
CA GLY A 24 -16.28 31.48 -29.51
C GLY A 24 -14.93 31.73 -28.84
N CYS A 25 -14.95 31.82 -27.51
CA CYS A 25 -13.75 31.76 -26.70
C CYS A 25 -13.26 30.31 -26.72
N ASP A 26 -12.58 29.93 -27.80
CA ASP A 26 -11.89 28.66 -27.90
C ASP A 26 -10.68 28.75 -26.97
N LYS A 27 -10.85 28.32 -25.72
CA LYS A 27 -9.71 28.02 -24.86
C LYS A 27 -9.05 26.79 -25.46
N THR A 28 -8.13 27.04 -26.38
CA THR A 28 -7.20 26.07 -26.94
C THR A 28 -6.64 25.28 -25.78
N SER A 29 -7.15 24.07 -25.62
CA SER A 29 -6.58 23.07 -24.73
C SER A 29 -5.16 22.89 -25.24
N SER A 30 -4.16 23.24 -24.43
CA SER A 30 -2.76 23.03 -24.73
C SER A 30 -2.56 21.66 -25.39
N ASP A 31 -2.21 21.66 -26.67
CA ASP A 31 -2.05 20.46 -27.50
C ASP A 31 -1.18 19.45 -26.76
N PHE A 32 -1.80 18.40 -26.22
CA PHE A 32 -1.08 17.30 -25.60
C PHE A 32 -0.40 16.48 -26.71
N LYS A 33 0.84 16.83 -27.04
CA LYS A 33 1.65 16.09 -28.00
C LYS A 33 2.31 14.90 -27.32
N LEU A 34 1.80 13.70 -27.61
CA LEU A 34 2.33 12.44 -27.10
C LEU A 34 3.82 12.23 -27.42
N SER A 35 4.28 12.76 -28.56
CA SER A 35 5.70 12.77 -28.98
C SER A 35 6.62 13.45 -27.97
N ASP A 36 6.15 14.49 -27.29
CA ASP A 36 6.96 15.29 -26.37
C ASP A 36 7.21 14.58 -25.03
N TRP A 37 6.47 13.48 -24.78
CA TRP A 37 6.56 12.65 -23.57
C TRP A 37 7.25 11.31 -23.81
N LEU A 38 7.13 10.73 -25.00
CA LEU A 38 7.81 9.48 -25.37
C LEU A 38 9.20 9.73 -25.94
N GLY A 39 9.43 10.91 -26.53
CA GLY A 39 10.64 11.26 -27.27
C GLY A 39 10.81 10.42 -28.55
N SER A 40 11.89 10.68 -29.29
CA SER A 40 12.15 10.09 -30.61
C SER A 40 13.32 9.09 -30.54
N GLY A 41 13.19 7.93 -31.18
CA GLY A 41 14.26 6.94 -31.32
C GLY A 41 14.38 5.89 -30.20
N PRO A 42 15.28 4.89 -30.36
CA PRO A 42 15.55 3.85 -29.35
C PRO A 42 16.05 4.44 -28.04
N LEU A 43 15.78 3.78 -26.92
CA LEU A 43 16.33 4.21 -25.63
C LEU A 43 17.84 3.98 -25.56
N SER A 44 18.58 4.99 -25.09
CA SER A 44 19.96 4.80 -24.66
C SER A 44 20.03 4.07 -23.31
N GLN A 45 21.16 3.42 -23.06
CA GLN A 45 21.42 2.75 -21.78
C GLN A 45 21.32 3.73 -20.59
N ASP A 46 21.81 4.95 -20.78
CA ASP A 46 21.78 6.01 -19.76
C ASP A 46 20.35 6.48 -19.46
N GLU A 47 19.48 6.59 -20.47
CA GLU A 47 18.08 6.94 -20.27
C GLU A 47 17.35 5.84 -19.50
N ILE A 48 17.59 4.57 -19.83
CA ILE A 48 17.02 3.42 -19.10
C ILE A 48 17.41 3.48 -17.63
N VAL A 49 18.71 3.60 -17.34
CA VAL A 49 19.22 3.64 -15.97
C VAL A 49 18.64 4.84 -15.22
N LYS A 50 18.64 6.03 -15.84
CA LYS A 50 18.09 7.25 -15.24
C LYS A 50 16.61 7.10 -14.92
N GLY A 51 15.79 6.63 -15.86
CA GLY A 51 14.35 6.49 -15.65
C GLY A 51 14.00 5.44 -14.60
N LEU A 52 14.75 4.34 -14.54
CA LEU A 52 14.59 3.33 -13.49
C LEU A 52 14.93 3.89 -12.11
N LYS A 53 16.06 4.61 -11.98
CA LYS A 53 16.43 5.26 -10.72
C LYS A 53 15.38 6.27 -10.28
N THR A 54 14.91 7.12 -11.19
CA THR A 54 13.82 8.06 -10.92
C THR A 54 12.54 7.34 -10.48
N ALA A 55 12.14 6.26 -11.16
CA ALA A 55 10.93 5.50 -10.80
C ALA A 55 11.01 4.91 -9.41
N LEU A 56 12.16 4.32 -9.08
CA LEU A 56 12.40 3.73 -7.78
C LEU A 56 12.48 4.77 -6.66
N GLU A 57 13.09 5.92 -6.91
CA GLU A 57 13.15 7.03 -5.94
C GLU A 57 11.75 7.60 -5.68
N VAL A 58 10.97 7.80 -6.74
CA VAL A 58 9.57 8.24 -6.64
C VAL A 58 8.75 7.20 -5.88
N GLY A 59 8.85 5.92 -6.22
CA GLY A 59 8.15 4.83 -5.55
C GLY A 59 8.48 4.79 -4.06
N ALA A 60 9.77 4.72 -3.71
CA ALA A 60 10.22 4.70 -2.32
C ALA A 60 9.78 5.94 -1.53
N LYS A 61 9.84 7.12 -2.14
CA LYS A 61 9.38 8.37 -1.52
C LYS A 61 7.86 8.36 -1.31
N GLU A 62 7.08 7.97 -2.31
CA GLU A 62 5.63 7.94 -2.19
C GLU A 62 5.17 6.89 -1.18
N SER A 63 5.80 5.72 -1.12
CA SER A 63 5.48 4.68 -0.14
C SER A 63 5.78 5.12 1.30
N THR A 64 6.91 5.80 1.53
CA THR A 64 7.23 6.37 2.86
C THR A 64 6.31 7.54 3.23
N VAL A 65 5.87 8.34 2.26
CA VAL A 65 4.89 9.43 2.47
C VAL A 65 3.48 8.89 2.73
N GLN A 66 3.02 7.91 1.98
CA GLN A 66 1.69 7.30 2.14
C GLN A 66 1.55 6.65 3.50
N ALA A 67 2.61 6.00 3.99
CA ALA A 67 2.64 5.44 5.33
C ALA A 67 2.53 6.48 6.46
N THR A 68 2.67 7.80 6.19
CA THR A 68 3.01 8.76 7.25
C THR A 68 2.25 10.09 7.24
N LYS A 69 1.82 10.62 6.08
CA LYS A 69 1.28 11.99 5.96
C LYS A 69 -0.23 12.10 5.73
N ASP A 70 -0.89 11.03 5.31
CA ASP A 70 -2.34 11.02 5.06
C ASP A 70 -3.02 10.18 6.14
N GLU A 71 -3.81 10.82 7.02
CA GLU A 71 -4.51 10.14 8.12
C GLU A 71 -5.41 8.99 7.63
N ALA A 72 -5.91 9.05 6.39
CA ALA A 72 -6.73 8.01 5.79
C ALA A 72 -5.91 6.88 5.12
N LYS A 73 -4.58 7.02 4.98
CA LYS A 73 -3.70 6.04 4.31
C LYS A 73 -2.53 5.53 5.14
N ARG A 74 -2.40 6.06 6.36
CA ARG A 74 -1.56 5.55 7.43
C ARG A 74 -1.83 4.08 7.72
N PHE A 75 -0.88 3.38 8.35
CA PHE A 75 -1.01 1.95 8.60
C PHE A 75 -2.35 1.59 9.26
N ALA A 76 -2.83 2.39 10.21
CA ALA A 76 -4.11 2.12 10.88
C ALA A 76 -5.34 2.16 9.94
N ALA A 77 -5.28 2.96 8.87
CA ALA A 77 -6.41 3.22 7.96
C ALA A 77 -6.30 2.47 6.61
N ASN A 78 -5.12 2.01 6.23
CA ASN A 78 -4.90 1.25 5.01
C ASN A 78 -4.97 -0.26 5.27
N GLU A 79 -6.08 -0.89 4.85
CA GLU A 79 -6.35 -2.33 5.04
C GLU A 79 -5.26 -3.25 4.46
N ALA A 80 -4.56 -2.82 3.39
CA ALA A 80 -3.52 -3.64 2.76
C ALA A 80 -2.24 -3.76 3.61
N ILE A 81 -2.01 -2.80 4.51
CA ILE A 81 -0.78 -2.72 5.31
C ILE A 81 -1.04 -2.69 6.81
N ARG A 82 -2.29 -2.53 7.25
CA ARG A 82 -2.66 -2.47 8.66
C ARG A 82 -2.16 -3.69 9.41
N LEU A 83 -1.41 -3.44 10.47
CA LEU A 83 -1.04 -4.48 11.41
C LEU A 83 -2.27 -4.86 12.22
N LEU A 84 -2.76 -6.08 12.00
CA LEU A 84 -3.82 -6.67 12.80
C LEU A 84 -3.21 -7.32 14.05
N ALA A 85 -4.09 -7.62 15.01
CA ALA A 85 -3.73 -8.45 16.16
C ALA A 85 -3.07 -9.75 15.68
N PRO A 86 -2.15 -10.33 16.47
CA PRO A 86 -1.54 -11.61 16.15
C PRO A 86 -2.61 -12.65 15.80
N PRO A 87 -2.46 -13.38 14.68
CA PRO A 87 -3.49 -14.32 14.21
C PRO A 87 -3.84 -15.39 15.25
N GLU A 88 -2.89 -15.71 16.14
CA GLU A 88 -3.05 -16.61 17.27
C GLU A 88 -4.20 -16.17 18.18
N VAL A 89 -4.38 -14.86 18.41
CA VAL A 89 -5.46 -14.32 19.24
C VAL A 89 -6.83 -14.65 18.63
N ALA A 90 -6.99 -14.44 17.32
CA ALA A 90 -8.24 -14.72 16.62
C ALA A 90 -8.53 -16.24 16.58
N GLN A 91 -7.50 -17.06 16.34
CA GLN A 91 -7.63 -18.52 16.35
C GLN A 91 -8.07 -19.04 17.71
N LEU A 92 -7.43 -18.58 18.79
CA LEU A 92 -7.81 -18.98 20.15
C LEU A 92 -9.21 -18.49 20.52
N GLN A 93 -9.57 -17.27 20.11
CA GLN A 93 -10.91 -16.74 20.31
C GLN A 93 -11.96 -17.64 19.66
N GLN A 94 -11.80 -17.94 18.38
CA GLN A 94 -12.71 -18.82 17.65
C GLN A 94 -12.82 -20.19 18.32
N PHE A 95 -11.67 -20.80 18.65
CA PHE A 95 -11.65 -22.10 19.31
C PHE A 95 -12.42 -22.11 20.64
N ILE A 96 -12.20 -21.12 21.50
CA ILE A 96 -12.89 -21.04 22.80
C ILE A 96 -14.37 -20.73 22.63
N THR A 97 -14.76 -19.87 21.69
CA THR A 97 -16.18 -19.60 21.39
C THR A 97 -16.90 -20.87 20.92
N GLU A 98 -16.29 -21.66 20.04
CA GLU A 98 -16.88 -22.92 19.55
C GLU A 98 -16.92 -24.00 20.63
N ASN A 99 -16.05 -23.92 21.63
CA ASN A 99 -15.86 -24.96 22.66
C ASN A 99 -16.15 -24.49 24.09
N ALA A 100 -16.89 -23.39 24.26
CA ALA A 100 -17.14 -22.74 25.54
C ALA A 100 -17.68 -23.69 26.62
N SER A 101 -18.60 -24.58 26.25
CA SER A 101 -19.18 -25.59 27.15
C SER A 101 -18.18 -26.63 27.67
N LYS A 102 -17.02 -26.76 27.02
CA LYS A 102 -15.97 -27.74 27.32
C LYS A 102 -14.79 -27.14 28.08
N ILE A 103 -14.65 -25.81 28.06
CA ILE A 103 -13.55 -25.09 28.71
C ILE A 103 -14.16 -23.95 29.55
N PRO A 104 -14.84 -24.29 30.66
CA PRO A 104 -15.56 -23.31 31.47
C PRO A 104 -14.60 -22.27 32.06
N GLY A 105 -15.00 -21.01 32.03
CA GLY A 105 -14.23 -19.89 32.57
C GLY A 105 -13.21 -19.27 31.62
N ALA A 106 -12.99 -19.83 30.42
CA ALA A 106 -12.10 -19.24 29.42
C ALA A 106 -12.73 -18.07 28.64
N GLU A 107 -14.06 -18.05 28.49
CA GLU A 107 -14.75 -17.05 27.63
C GLU A 107 -14.47 -15.61 28.04
N SER A 108 -14.58 -15.27 29.33
CA SER A 108 -14.36 -13.90 29.80
C SER A 108 -12.91 -13.45 29.55
N LEU A 109 -11.95 -14.34 29.80
CA LEU A 109 -10.52 -14.05 29.59
C LEU A 109 -10.21 -13.87 28.10
N VAL A 110 -10.78 -14.71 27.25
CA VAL A 110 -10.62 -14.62 25.80
C VAL A 110 -11.26 -13.35 25.25
N ASN A 111 -12.44 -12.97 25.71
CA ASN A 111 -13.11 -11.76 25.26
C ASN A 111 -12.33 -10.50 25.66
N GLU A 112 -11.78 -10.47 26.88
CA GLU A 112 -10.92 -9.37 27.34
C GLU A 112 -9.62 -9.29 26.52
N MET A 113 -8.94 -10.42 26.35
CA MET A 113 -7.73 -10.53 25.52
C MET A 113 -7.98 -10.06 24.09
N ALA A 114 -9.02 -10.57 23.44
CA ALA A 114 -9.36 -10.23 22.06
C ALA A 114 -9.73 -8.75 21.93
N SER A 115 -10.49 -8.20 22.89
CA SER A 115 -10.82 -6.78 22.93
C SER A 115 -9.55 -5.93 23.02
N LYS A 116 -8.66 -6.21 23.99
CA LYS A 116 -7.41 -5.46 24.16
C LYS A 116 -6.47 -5.61 22.97
N ALA A 117 -6.38 -6.81 22.39
CA ALA A 117 -5.58 -7.09 21.22
C ALA A 117 -6.09 -6.31 19.98
N THR A 118 -7.39 -6.30 19.73
CA THR A 118 -7.98 -5.69 18.53
C THR A 118 -8.14 -4.17 18.64
N THR A 119 -8.07 -3.61 19.84
CA THR A 119 -8.19 -2.17 20.08
C THR A 119 -6.83 -1.53 20.39
N GLU A 120 -6.41 -1.58 21.65
CA GLU A 120 -5.22 -0.92 22.17
C GLU A 120 -3.94 -1.41 21.48
N LEU A 121 -3.77 -2.74 21.39
CA LEU A 121 -2.56 -3.32 20.82
C LEU A 121 -2.43 -2.98 19.33
N VAL A 122 -3.47 -3.24 18.53
CA VAL A 122 -3.51 -2.87 17.10
C VAL A 122 -3.22 -1.38 16.90
N SER A 123 -3.84 -0.49 17.69
CA SER A 123 -3.58 0.94 17.61
C SER A 123 -2.09 1.29 17.80
N LEU A 124 -1.48 0.76 18.86
CA LEU A 124 -0.07 1.00 19.18
C LEU A 124 0.89 0.39 18.15
N MET A 125 0.61 -0.83 17.66
CA MET A 125 1.43 -1.49 16.64
C MET A 125 1.44 -0.68 15.33
N ASN A 126 0.28 -0.19 14.88
CA ASN A 126 0.20 0.61 13.66
C ASN A 126 0.91 1.96 13.83
N LYS A 127 0.76 2.62 15.00
CA LYS A 127 1.51 3.85 15.30
C LYS A 127 3.03 3.64 15.27
N ALA A 128 3.51 2.53 15.81
CA ALA A 128 4.93 2.17 15.76
C ALA A 128 5.41 1.88 14.32
N ALA A 129 4.60 1.17 13.53
CA ALA A 129 4.90 0.90 12.12
C ALA A 129 4.97 2.20 11.29
N GLU A 130 4.02 3.12 11.48
CA GLU A 130 4.00 4.44 10.82
C GLU A 130 5.25 5.25 11.17
N ALA A 131 5.61 5.31 12.44
CA ALA A 131 6.78 6.04 12.88
C ALA A 131 8.09 5.47 12.29
N ALA A 132 8.21 4.15 12.20
CA ALA A 132 9.35 3.51 11.57
C ALA A 132 9.43 3.79 10.06
N ALA A 133 8.30 3.74 9.36
CA ALA A 133 8.22 4.12 7.95
C ALA A 133 8.50 5.62 7.71
N ALA A 134 8.22 6.48 8.71
CA ALA A 134 8.49 7.92 8.67
C ALA A 134 9.94 8.30 8.95
N ASP A 135 10.76 7.38 9.46
CA ASP A 135 12.15 7.69 9.78
C ASP A 135 12.90 8.12 8.51
N GLY A 136 13.60 9.25 8.57
CA GLY A 136 14.34 9.79 7.43
C GLY A 136 15.39 8.81 6.87
N LYS A 137 15.93 7.93 7.72
CA LYS A 137 16.90 6.90 7.32
C LYS A 137 16.28 5.86 6.38
N THR A 138 14.98 5.62 6.48
CA THR A 138 14.25 4.68 5.61
C THR A 138 14.38 5.07 4.15
N LEU A 139 14.11 6.34 3.82
CA LEU A 139 14.23 6.84 2.46
C LEU A 139 15.69 6.84 1.98
N GLU A 140 16.65 7.19 2.84
CA GLU A 140 18.07 7.19 2.49
C GLU A 140 18.61 5.79 2.17
N ILE A 141 18.14 4.75 2.87
CA ILE A 141 18.48 3.36 2.56
C ILE A 141 18.03 2.99 1.13
N PHE A 142 16.81 3.35 0.74
CA PHE A 142 16.34 3.13 -0.62
C PHE A 142 17.18 3.90 -1.64
N LYS A 143 17.39 5.21 -1.43
CA LYS A 143 18.21 6.04 -2.33
C LYS A 143 19.59 5.47 -2.57
N ARG A 144 20.25 4.99 -1.51
CA ARG A 144 21.56 4.34 -1.60
C ARG A 144 21.50 3.08 -2.48
N SER A 145 20.55 2.19 -2.21
CA SER A 145 20.37 0.96 -3.00
C SER A 145 20.04 1.23 -4.47
N ILE A 146 19.37 2.33 -4.76
CA ILE A 146 19.03 2.77 -6.12
C ILE A 146 20.27 3.37 -6.80
N THR A 147 21.06 4.15 -6.06
CA THR A 147 22.30 4.75 -6.57
C THR A 147 23.32 3.68 -6.91
N ASP A 148 23.46 2.67 -6.05
CA ASP A 148 24.40 1.55 -6.17
C ASP A 148 23.95 0.47 -7.19
N MET A 149 22.78 0.65 -7.82
CA MET A 149 22.24 -0.28 -8.81
C MET A 149 23.12 -0.35 -10.06
N SER A 150 23.47 -1.57 -10.47
CA SER A 150 24.19 -1.81 -11.70
C SER A 150 23.29 -1.64 -12.93
N ILE A 151 23.91 -1.47 -14.10
CA ILE A 151 23.20 -1.42 -15.37
C ILE A 151 22.45 -2.73 -15.65
N GLU A 152 23.06 -3.86 -15.28
CA GLU A 152 22.47 -5.19 -15.44
C GLU A 152 21.22 -5.36 -14.57
N ASP A 153 21.27 -4.92 -13.31
CA ASP A 153 20.12 -4.94 -12.41
C ASP A 153 18.98 -4.07 -12.97
N GLY A 154 19.32 -2.88 -13.47
CA GLY A 154 18.35 -2.00 -14.12
C GLY A 154 17.64 -2.66 -15.30
N LEU A 155 18.39 -3.30 -16.19
CA LEU A 155 17.81 -4.03 -17.33
C LEU A 155 16.90 -5.19 -16.88
N LYS A 156 17.33 -5.96 -15.87
CA LYS A 156 16.51 -7.03 -15.28
C LYS A 156 15.21 -6.50 -14.69
N ILE A 157 15.25 -5.35 -14.02
CA ILE A 157 14.06 -4.69 -13.47
C ILE A 157 13.13 -4.24 -14.59
N LEU A 158 13.66 -3.57 -15.62
CA LEU A 158 12.88 -3.05 -16.74
C LEU A 158 12.13 -4.17 -17.48
N GLN A 159 12.84 -5.27 -17.76
CA GLN A 159 12.33 -6.41 -18.53
C GLN A 159 11.63 -7.46 -17.66
N GLY A 160 11.68 -7.31 -16.34
CA GLY A 160 11.07 -8.21 -15.39
C GLY A 160 9.56 -7.97 -15.21
N GLY A 161 8.94 -8.82 -14.37
CA GLY A 161 7.53 -8.72 -14.02
C GLY A 161 7.16 -7.51 -13.17
N GLN A 162 5.87 -7.39 -12.85
CA GLN A 162 5.23 -6.25 -12.17
C GLN A 162 5.91 -5.77 -10.87
N HIS A 163 6.66 -6.63 -10.17
CA HIS A 163 7.27 -6.33 -8.87
C HIS A 163 8.80 -6.46 -8.86
N SER A 164 9.45 -6.50 -10.03
CA SER A 164 10.89 -6.77 -10.12
C SER A 164 11.74 -5.71 -9.42
N ALA A 165 11.28 -4.45 -9.45
CA ALA A 165 11.97 -3.35 -8.77
C ALA A 165 11.80 -3.46 -7.24
N THR A 166 10.61 -3.84 -6.79
CA THR A 166 10.25 -4.09 -5.40
C THR A 166 11.06 -5.24 -4.81
N ASP A 167 11.17 -6.35 -5.55
CA ASP A 167 11.96 -7.52 -5.15
C ASP A 167 13.45 -7.18 -5.05
N TYR A 168 13.98 -6.42 -6.01
CA TYR A 168 15.35 -5.90 -5.96
C TYR A 168 15.57 -5.06 -4.70
N LEU A 169 14.71 -4.06 -4.45
CA LEU A 169 14.84 -3.20 -3.27
C LEU A 169 14.78 -4.04 -2.00
N LYS A 170 13.80 -4.94 -1.89
CA LYS A 170 13.65 -5.82 -0.73
C LYS A 170 14.92 -6.63 -0.49
N ALA A 171 15.46 -7.28 -1.51
CA ALA A 171 16.68 -8.06 -1.39
C ALA A 171 17.90 -7.24 -0.95
N LYS A 172 17.97 -5.96 -1.33
CA LYS A 172 19.12 -5.08 -1.03
C LYS A 172 18.99 -4.29 0.26
N THR A 173 17.77 -4.02 0.72
CA THR A 173 17.54 -3.07 1.83
C THR A 173 16.95 -3.70 3.08
N TYR A 174 16.36 -4.91 3.01
CA TYR A 174 15.58 -5.48 4.12
C TYR A 174 16.33 -5.48 5.46
N ASP A 175 17.55 -6.00 5.51
CA ASP A 175 18.31 -6.10 6.77
C ASP A 175 18.68 -4.72 7.33
N SER A 176 19.02 -3.76 6.47
CA SER A 176 19.29 -2.38 6.89
C SER A 176 18.03 -1.68 7.39
N LEU A 177 16.89 -1.98 6.78
CA LEU A 177 15.60 -1.48 7.23
C LEU A 177 15.18 -2.13 8.56
N VAL A 178 15.42 -3.44 8.77
CA VAL A 178 15.22 -4.09 10.09
C VAL A 178 16.04 -3.39 11.17
N ALA A 179 17.32 -3.14 10.91
CA ALA A 179 18.22 -2.46 11.86
C ALA A 179 17.79 -1.02 12.15
N THR A 180 17.14 -0.35 11.19
CA THR A 180 16.62 1.01 11.34
C THR A 180 15.26 1.03 12.05
N PHE A 181 14.38 0.10 11.72
CA PHE A 181 13.01 0.03 12.24
C PHE A 181 13.02 -0.40 13.70
N THR A 182 13.83 -1.39 14.07
CA THR A 182 13.86 -1.96 15.42
C THR A 182 13.96 -0.88 16.52
N PRO A 183 14.94 0.05 16.52
CA PRO A 183 15.01 1.08 17.56
C PRO A 183 13.88 2.11 17.50
N VAL A 184 13.29 2.38 16.33
CA VAL A 184 12.14 3.29 16.21
C VAL A 184 10.89 2.63 16.79
N VAL A 185 10.67 1.36 16.42
CA VAL A 185 9.76 0.41 17.05
C VAL A 185 10.26 0.02 18.43
N GLN A 186 11.18 0.71 19.10
CA GLN A 186 11.39 0.56 20.55
C GLN A 186 11.16 1.90 21.24
N GLY A 187 11.51 3.00 20.57
CA GLY A 187 11.27 4.36 21.04
C GLY A 187 9.80 4.77 21.03
N VAL A 188 9.04 4.42 19.99
CA VAL A 188 7.60 4.75 19.87
C VAL A 188 6.75 3.91 20.82
N ILE A 189 7.31 2.78 21.25
CA ILE A 189 6.68 1.75 22.09
C ILE A 189 6.56 2.16 23.55
N GLY A 190 7.47 3.01 24.05
CA GLY A 190 7.54 3.34 25.47
C GLY A 190 7.42 2.08 26.36
N LYS A 191 6.78 2.21 27.53
CA LYS A 191 6.35 1.06 28.33
C LYS A 191 5.01 0.47 27.84
N ASP A 192 4.24 1.21 27.05
CA ASP A 192 2.83 0.93 26.83
C ASP A 192 2.60 -0.24 25.87
N LEU A 193 3.25 -0.27 24.70
CA LEU A 193 3.05 -1.37 23.75
C LEU A 193 3.63 -2.69 24.29
N THR A 194 4.80 -2.69 24.92
CA THR A 194 5.34 -3.88 25.60
C THR A 194 4.44 -4.34 26.75
N SER A 195 3.87 -3.40 27.52
CA SER A 195 2.94 -3.71 28.61
C SER A 195 1.65 -4.34 28.10
N ILE A 196 1.01 -3.72 27.10
CA ILE A 196 -0.23 -4.22 26.50
C ILE A 196 0.01 -5.57 25.83
N TRP A 197 1.11 -5.75 25.10
CA TRP A 197 1.49 -7.05 24.54
C TRP A 197 1.65 -8.10 25.63
N SER A 198 2.38 -7.79 26.71
CA SER A 198 2.59 -8.72 27.83
C SER A 198 1.27 -9.10 28.51
N GLN A 199 0.31 -8.17 28.60
CA GLN A 199 -1.03 -8.48 29.11
C GLN A 199 -1.78 -9.43 28.18
N VAL A 200 -1.79 -9.16 26.86
CA VAL A 200 -2.42 -10.03 25.85
C VAL A 200 -1.76 -11.41 25.84
N ALA A 201 -0.43 -11.48 25.84
CA ALA A 201 0.33 -12.73 25.85
C ALA A 201 0.12 -13.51 27.15
N GLY A 202 0.07 -12.80 28.28
CA GLY A 202 -0.24 -13.39 29.58
C GLY A 202 -1.63 -14.02 29.61
N GLN A 203 -2.65 -13.29 29.12
CA GLN A 203 -4.02 -13.79 29.01
C GLN A 203 -4.12 -14.97 28.04
N TYR A 204 -3.45 -14.91 26.89
CA TYR A 204 -3.33 -16.02 25.94
C TYR A 204 -2.78 -17.27 26.63
N ASN A 205 -1.63 -17.14 27.28
CA ASN A 205 -0.95 -18.26 27.95
C ASN A 205 -1.78 -18.79 29.14
N GLN A 206 -2.52 -17.94 29.84
CA GLN A 206 -3.45 -18.35 30.89
C GLN A 206 -4.61 -19.19 30.34
N VAL A 207 -5.22 -18.76 29.23
CA VAL A 207 -6.27 -19.53 28.55
C VAL A 207 -5.72 -20.88 28.07
N MET A 208 -4.51 -20.91 27.52
CA MET A 208 -3.85 -22.16 27.13
C MET A 208 -3.57 -23.09 28.33
N GLY A 209 -3.28 -22.53 29.50
CA GLY A 209 -3.18 -23.28 30.75
C GLY A 209 -4.52 -23.92 31.16
N LEU A 210 -5.63 -23.18 31.05
CA LEU A 210 -6.98 -23.71 31.31
C LEU A 210 -7.35 -24.82 30.33
N TYR A 211 -7.07 -24.61 29.04
CA TYR A 211 -7.24 -25.60 27.99
C TYR A 211 -6.46 -26.89 28.30
N SER A 212 -5.16 -26.77 28.57
CA SER A 212 -4.28 -27.91 28.86
C SER A 212 -4.73 -28.66 30.11
N GLY A 213 -5.15 -27.92 31.15
CA GLY A 213 -5.71 -28.49 32.36
C GLY A 213 -6.99 -29.29 32.10
N ALA A 214 -7.93 -28.73 31.34
CA ALA A 214 -9.17 -29.41 30.96
C ALA A 214 -8.90 -30.66 30.09
N LYS A 215 -7.98 -30.55 29.12
CA LYS A 215 -7.58 -31.63 28.22
C LYS A 215 -6.88 -32.78 28.94
N GLY A 216 -6.16 -32.49 30.03
CA GLY A 216 -5.49 -33.49 30.86
C GLY A 216 -6.40 -34.31 31.78
N LEU A 217 -7.69 -33.98 31.91
CA LEU A 217 -8.61 -34.70 32.79
C LEU A 217 -9.08 -36.05 32.18
N PRO A 218 -9.09 -37.17 32.92
CA PRO A 218 -9.38 -38.50 32.36
C PRO A 218 -10.74 -38.67 31.67
N ILE A 219 -11.79 -38.02 32.18
CA ILE A 219 -13.16 -38.14 31.65
C ILE A 219 -13.53 -36.93 30.80
N LEU A 220 -13.20 -35.72 31.26
CA LEU A 220 -13.55 -34.48 30.56
C LEU A 220 -12.64 -34.21 29.36
N GLY A 221 -11.36 -34.57 29.44
CA GLY A 221 -10.37 -34.29 28.39
C GLY A 221 -10.66 -34.99 27.06
N ALA A 222 -11.31 -36.17 27.09
CA ALA A 222 -11.76 -36.86 25.89
C ALA A 222 -12.84 -36.10 25.10
N SER A 223 -13.56 -35.18 25.76
CA SER A 223 -14.60 -34.35 25.14
C SER A 223 -14.13 -32.95 24.75
N VAL A 224 -12.89 -32.58 25.10
CA VAL A 224 -12.28 -31.30 24.73
C VAL A 224 -11.61 -31.47 23.36
N PRO A 225 -12.00 -30.71 22.32
CA PRO A 225 -11.35 -30.84 21.00
C PRO A 225 -9.87 -30.47 21.01
N ASP A 226 -9.13 -30.98 20.03
CA ASP A 226 -7.73 -30.62 19.85
C ASP A 226 -7.62 -29.18 19.33
N TYR A 227 -6.69 -28.42 19.90
CA TYR A 227 -6.34 -27.09 19.42
C TYR A 227 -5.04 -27.19 18.61
N ASP A 228 -5.10 -26.80 17.35
CA ASP A 228 -4.00 -26.88 16.38
C ASP A 228 -3.16 -25.59 16.32
N GLY A 229 -3.59 -24.53 17.01
CA GLY A 229 -2.85 -23.28 17.11
C GLY A 229 -1.68 -23.31 18.11
N PRO A 230 -0.94 -22.20 18.22
CA PRO A 230 0.23 -22.12 19.08
C PRO A 230 -0.09 -22.37 20.56
N GLN A 231 0.73 -23.15 21.24
CA GLN A 231 0.49 -23.45 22.66
C GLN A 231 0.89 -22.31 23.61
N SER A 232 1.54 -21.27 23.05
CA SER A 232 1.95 -20.06 23.74
C SER A 232 2.15 -18.93 22.75
N MET A 233 1.99 -17.68 23.19
CA MET A 233 2.32 -16.51 22.39
C MET A 233 3.73 -16.00 22.71
N ASP A 234 4.50 -15.65 21.68
CA ASP A 234 5.81 -14.99 21.82
C ASP A 234 5.66 -13.63 22.52
N THR A 235 6.69 -13.21 23.23
CA THR A 235 6.75 -11.93 23.98
C THR A 235 7.45 -10.81 23.21
N ASP A 236 8.15 -11.10 22.10
CA ASP A 236 8.87 -10.06 21.35
C ASP A 236 7.97 -9.32 20.34
N VAL A 237 7.21 -8.35 20.87
CA VAL A 237 6.40 -7.43 20.06
C VAL A 237 7.22 -6.62 19.05
N ASN A 238 8.50 -6.33 19.34
CA ASN A 238 9.32 -5.48 18.47
C ASN A 238 9.58 -6.19 17.15
N ALA A 239 9.89 -7.49 17.20
CA ALA A 239 10.11 -8.30 16.02
C ALA A 239 8.82 -8.44 15.19
N TYR A 240 7.67 -8.67 15.84
CA TYR A 240 6.38 -8.77 15.16
C TYR A 240 6.03 -7.46 14.42
N VAL A 241 6.10 -6.33 15.12
CA VAL A 241 5.77 -5.02 14.57
C VAL A 241 6.77 -4.61 13.48
N THR A 242 8.07 -4.85 13.68
CA THR A 242 9.10 -4.52 12.69
C THR A 242 8.89 -5.29 11.38
N LYS A 243 8.67 -6.62 11.46
CA LYS A 243 8.39 -7.44 10.28
C LYS A 243 7.10 -7.02 9.59
N GLY A 244 6.04 -6.73 10.36
CA GLY A 244 4.76 -6.25 9.85
C GLY A 244 4.89 -4.89 9.15
N ALA A 245 5.62 -3.95 9.75
CA ALA A 245 5.87 -2.63 9.21
C ALA A 245 6.65 -2.70 7.89
N LEU A 246 7.69 -3.54 7.82
CA LEU A 246 8.45 -3.76 6.59
C LEU A 246 7.60 -4.43 5.51
N LYS A 247 6.78 -5.42 5.87
CA LYS A 247 5.84 -6.03 4.94
C LYS A 247 4.93 -4.95 4.34
N GLY A 248 4.33 -4.11 5.17
CA GLY A 248 3.48 -3.01 4.72
C GLY A 248 4.21 -2.00 3.84
N LEU A 249 5.43 -1.60 4.22
CA LEU A 249 6.25 -0.69 3.42
C LEU A 249 6.53 -1.26 2.01
N PHE A 250 6.91 -2.54 1.91
CA PHE A 250 7.15 -3.17 0.62
C PHE A 250 5.86 -3.43 -0.18
N THR A 251 4.72 -3.63 0.46
CA THR A 251 3.41 -3.61 -0.21
C THR A 251 3.19 -2.27 -0.92
N LEU A 252 3.39 -1.15 -0.21
CA LEU A 252 3.24 0.19 -0.81
C LEU A 252 4.25 0.45 -1.93
N VAL A 253 5.48 -0.05 -1.82
CA VAL A 253 6.49 0.07 -2.90
C VAL A 253 6.05 -0.71 -4.14
N GLY A 254 5.53 -1.92 -3.94
CA GLY A 254 4.98 -2.75 -5.01
C GLY A 254 3.78 -2.13 -5.70
N GLU A 255 2.89 -1.49 -4.94
CA GLU A 255 1.76 -0.73 -5.49
C GLU A 255 2.26 0.43 -6.36
N GLN A 256 3.22 1.23 -5.88
CA GLN A 256 3.78 2.33 -6.67
C GLN A 256 4.49 1.84 -7.94
N GLU A 257 5.24 0.74 -7.88
CA GLU A 257 5.84 0.13 -9.07
C GLU A 257 4.77 -0.29 -10.09
N ALA A 258 3.74 -0.99 -9.65
CA ALA A 258 2.66 -1.47 -10.51
C ALA A 258 1.91 -0.30 -11.17
N GLU A 259 1.66 0.78 -10.44
CA GLU A 259 1.03 1.97 -10.99
C GLU A 259 1.92 2.69 -12.02
N ILE A 260 3.24 2.76 -11.81
CA ILE A 260 4.19 3.33 -12.78
C ILE A 260 4.22 2.50 -14.06
N ARG A 261 4.20 1.17 -13.95
CA ARG A 261 4.17 0.27 -15.12
C ARG A 261 2.85 0.36 -15.89
N THR A 262 1.74 0.51 -15.19
CA THR A 262 0.40 0.52 -15.81
C THR A 262 0.06 1.87 -16.45
N ASP A 263 0.45 2.97 -15.83
CA ASP A 263 0.25 4.33 -16.37
C ASP A 263 1.54 5.19 -16.31
N PRO A 264 2.55 4.87 -17.14
CA PRO A 264 3.80 5.61 -17.17
C PRO A 264 3.62 7.11 -17.41
N ILE A 265 2.69 7.48 -18.30
CA ILE A 265 2.48 8.87 -18.72
C ILE A 265 1.77 9.66 -17.62
N GLY A 266 0.72 9.10 -17.02
CA GLY A 266 0.01 9.76 -15.92
C GLY A 266 0.88 9.92 -14.69
N LYS A 267 1.73 8.91 -14.36
CA LYS A 267 2.71 9.06 -13.29
C LYS A 267 3.79 10.08 -13.61
N ALA A 268 4.34 10.06 -14.81
CA ALA A 268 5.30 11.06 -15.25
C ALA A 268 4.71 12.49 -15.13
N LYS A 269 3.42 12.69 -15.46
CA LYS A 269 2.69 13.95 -15.25
C LYS A 269 2.50 14.30 -13.79
N LYS A 270 2.04 13.36 -12.97
CA LYS A 270 1.82 13.54 -11.52
C LYS A 270 3.10 14.00 -10.82
N PHE A 271 4.23 13.40 -11.17
CA PHE A 271 5.51 13.64 -10.49
C PHE A 271 6.39 14.69 -11.18
N GLY A 272 6.05 15.12 -12.40
CA GLY A 272 6.89 16.03 -13.19
C GLY A 272 8.12 15.36 -13.82
N GLU A 273 8.13 14.02 -13.88
CA GLU A 273 9.28 13.21 -14.27
C GLU A 273 9.08 12.61 -15.67
N LYS A 274 9.32 13.40 -16.72
CA LYS A 274 9.16 12.97 -18.14
C LYS A 274 9.96 11.71 -18.50
N ILE A 275 11.04 11.42 -17.77
CA ILE A 275 11.85 10.23 -18.03
C ILE A 275 11.07 8.94 -17.75
N LEU A 276 10.07 8.97 -16.86
CA LEU A 276 9.23 7.82 -16.55
C LEU A 276 8.39 7.38 -17.76
N SER A 277 7.76 8.32 -18.46
CA SER A 277 6.99 8.01 -19.67
C SER A 277 7.88 7.52 -20.79
N ARG A 278 9.08 8.08 -20.92
CA ARG A 278 10.05 7.67 -21.94
C ARG A 278 10.55 6.25 -21.72
N VAL A 279 10.91 5.90 -20.48
CA VAL A 279 11.45 4.56 -20.17
C VAL A 279 10.36 3.51 -20.12
N PHE A 280 9.30 3.70 -19.32
CA PHE A 280 8.27 2.67 -19.12
C PHE A 280 7.22 2.64 -20.25
N GLY A 281 7.15 3.68 -21.09
CA GLY A 281 6.33 3.68 -22.31
C GLY A 281 7.00 3.06 -23.54
N SER A 282 8.28 2.70 -23.44
CA SER A 282 9.10 2.19 -24.55
C SER A 282 8.76 0.75 -24.97
N LYS A 283 9.28 0.31 -26.12
CA LYS A 283 9.14 -1.08 -26.57
C LYS A 283 9.99 -2.03 -25.72
N GLU A 284 11.14 -1.54 -25.30
CA GLU A 284 12.10 -2.20 -24.42
C GLU A 284 11.49 -2.58 -23.07
N ALA A 285 10.59 -1.74 -22.54
CA ALA A 285 9.82 -2.02 -21.32
C ALA A 285 8.67 -3.02 -21.51
N LYS A 286 8.10 -3.11 -22.72
CA LYS A 286 6.93 -3.96 -23.03
C LYS A 286 7.30 -5.40 -23.37
N GLY A 287 8.60 -5.73 -23.40
CA GLY A 287 9.07 -7.08 -23.72
C GLY A 287 8.82 -7.52 -25.17
N GLU A 288 8.44 -6.60 -26.07
CA GLU A 288 8.38 -6.87 -27.50
C GLU A 288 9.82 -7.03 -28.01
N LYS A 289 10.29 -8.28 -28.00
CA LYS A 289 11.52 -8.67 -28.70
C LYS A 289 11.45 -8.11 -30.11
N LYS A 290 12.53 -7.46 -30.56
CA LYS A 290 12.74 -7.15 -31.98
C LYS A 290 12.44 -8.43 -32.76
N SER A 291 11.38 -8.44 -33.55
CA SER A 291 11.21 -9.39 -34.63
C SER A 291 12.36 -9.10 -35.60
N GLU A 292 13.41 -9.93 -35.54
CA GLU A 292 14.39 -10.04 -36.62
C GLU A 292 13.73 -10.60 -37.89
#